data_AF-A0A1V6IKX1-F1
#
_entry.id   AF-A0A1V6IKX1-F1
#
_cell.length_a   1.000
_cell.length_b   1.000
_cell.length_c   1.000
_cell.angle_alpha   90.00
_cell.angle_beta   90.00
_cell.angle_gamma   90.00
#
_symmetry.space_group_name_H-M   'P 1'
#
loop_
_entity.id
_entity.type
_entity.pdbx_description
1 polymer ?
#
loop_
_entity_poly.entity_id
_entity_poly.type
_entity_poly.pdbx_seq_one_letter_code
_entity_poly.pdbx_strand_id
1 'polypeptide(L)'
;MIELISKENFSYNEINKHSIQGFLYSPFKLEYPDFHDTKGFKFFCFSDVFPTNDYKEGEKKNLIVSSPDKSFIQFLNSKLCGEKMIAGHPFKIEARIIKVPFKRIWITGSPIVLYKDNKNNIYYSFERDKDLLFFLDRIKDNALKKYNAFYNENLTLEGSIFDKLVFNKEVVINTIKRGNEFIIIGSMWKNLEKEYVSQNYKKFYSFLMETGLGEKNSMGFGFINPIKSCKNKIPGA
;
A
#
# COMPACT_ATOMS: atom_id res chain seq x y z
N MET A 1 2.56 -4.02 12.06
CA MET A 1 1.27 -3.39 12.43
C MET A 1 1.57 -2.35 13.49
N ILE A 2 1.03 -1.15 13.32
CA ILE A 2 1.23 0.01 14.18
C ILE A 2 -0.15 0.41 14.72
N GLU A 3 -0.24 0.61 16.02
CA GLU A 3 -1.39 1.18 16.71
C GLU A 3 -1.10 2.65 17.01
N LEU A 4 -2.00 3.52 16.56
CA LEU A 4 -2.02 4.96 16.79
C LEU A 4 -3.09 5.23 17.87
N ILE A 5 -2.66 5.61 19.07
CA ILE A 5 -3.56 5.98 20.16
C ILE A 5 -3.53 7.50 20.28
N SER A 6 -4.60 8.16 19.85
CA SER A 6 -4.68 9.62 19.92
C SER A 6 -4.70 10.10 21.37
N LYS A 7 -4.11 11.25 21.64
CA LYS A 7 -4.19 11.94 22.94
C LYS A 7 -5.19 13.11 22.93
N GLU A 8 -5.91 13.29 21.83
CA GLU A 8 -6.91 14.34 21.65
C GLU A 8 -7.95 13.98 20.57
N ASN A 9 -8.97 14.82 20.43
CA ASN A 9 -10.05 14.65 19.46
C ASN A 9 -9.81 15.55 18.24
N PHE A 10 -9.87 14.99 17.04
CA PHE A 10 -9.74 15.74 15.79
C PHE A 10 -10.27 14.93 14.59
N SER A 11 -10.39 15.57 13.43
CA SER A 11 -10.96 14.96 12.24
C SER A 11 -10.04 13.89 11.64
N TYR A 12 -10.63 12.80 11.14
CA TYR A 12 -9.87 11.75 10.45
C TYR A 12 -8.99 12.32 9.31
N ASN A 13 -9.50 13.33 8.61
CA ASN A 13 -8.86 13.88 7.41
C ASN A 13 -7.62 14.74 7.70
N GLU A 14 -7.39 15.13 8.95
CA GLU A 14 -6.18 15.86 9.35
C GLU A 14 -4.94 14.95 9.28
N ILE A 15 -5.13 13.63 9.37
CA ILE A 15 -4.10 12.62 9.14
C ILE A 15 -4.25 12.05 7.73
N ASN A 16 -3.41 12.53 6.82
CA ASN A 16 -3.40 12.09 5.44
C ASN A 16 -2.19 11.19 5.11
N LYS A 17 -2.17 10.65 3.89
CA LYS A 17 -1.07 9.78 3.43
C LYS A 17 0.31 10.45 3.52
N HIS A 18 0.38 11.76 3.30
CA HIS A 18 1.64 12.51 3.38
C HIS A 18 2.13 12.67 4.83
N SER A 19 1.24 12.91 5.80
CA SER A 19 1.65 12.94 7.21
C SER A 19 2.07 11.58 7.73
N ILE A 20 1.36 10.51 7.36
CA ILE A 20 1.77 9.12 7.66
C ILE A 20 3.10 8.79 7.00
N GLN A 21 3.28 9.19 5.75
CA GLN A 21 4.56 9.05 5.07
C GLN A 21 5.66 9.74 5.88
N GLY A 22 5.52 11.03 6.20
CA GLY A 22 6.49 11.79 6.99
C GLY A 22 6.80 11.12 8.34
N PHE A 23 5.79 10.61 9.03
CA PHE A 23 5.93 9.85 10.27
C PHE A 23 6.80 8.60 10.08
N LEU A 24 6.52 7.77 9.06
CA LEU A 24 7.27 6.54 8.79
C LEU A 24 8.71 6.82 8.35
N TYR A 25 8.95 7.93 7.65
CA TYR A 25 10.30 8.33 7.24
C TYR A 25 11.11 9.03 8.34
N SER A 26 10.45 9.60 9.37
CA SER A 26 11.12 10.41 10.38
C SER A 26 12.33 9.72 11.04
N PRO A 27 12.32 8.40 11.35
CA PRO A 27 13.50 7.75 11.93
C PRO A 27 14.63 7.57 10.90
N PHE A 28 14.30 7.32 9.63
CA PHE A 28 15.30 7.16 8.57
C PHE A 28 16.00 8.47 8.24
N LYS A 29 15.29 9.60 8.24
CA LYS A 29 15.89 10.89 7.94
C LYS A 29 16.98 11.28 8.96
N LEU A 30 16.84 10.81 10.20
CA LEU A 30 17.82 11.05 11.26
C LEU A 30 19.09 10.20 11.10
N GLU A 31 18.95 8.96 10.64
CA GLU A 31 20.09 8.02 10.54
C GLU A 31 20.69 7.92 9.13
N TYR A 32 19.89 8.18 8.10
CA TYR A 32 20.22 8.06 6.68
C TYR A 32 19.61 9.24 5.90
N PRO A 33 20.21 10.44 5.97
CA PRO A 33 19.69 11.65 5.33
C PRO A 33 19.38 11.48 3.84
N ASP A 34 20.19 10.65 3.15
CA ASP A 34 20.13 10.45 1.69
C ASP A 34 19.07 9.42 1.23
N PHE A 35 18.41 8.71 2.16
CA PHE A 35 17.39 7.70 1.83
C PHE A 35 16.17 8.29 1.08
N HIS A 36 15.96 9.61 1.23
CA HIS A 36 14.89 10.31 0.53
C HIS A 36 15.15 10.50 -0.96
N ASP A 37 16.41 10.70 -1.35
CA ASP A 37 16.83 11.09 -2.70
C ASP A 37 17.19 9.91 -3.59
N THR A 38 17.15 8.69 -3.06
CA THR A 38 17.31 7.47 -3.87
C THR A 38 16.21 7.39 -4.92
N LYS A 39 16.60 7.53 -6.19
CA LYS A 39 15.71 7.35 -7.34
C LYS A 39 15.35 5.87 -7.48
N GLY A 40 14.07 5.58 -7.73
CA GLY A 40 13.60 4.22 -7.98
C GLY A 40 12.60 3.71 -6.93
N PHE A 41 12.46 2.39 -6.85
CA PHE A 41 11.57 1.75 -5.90
C PHE A 41 12.18 1.78 -4.50
N LYS A 42 11.37 2.20 -3.52
CA LYS A 42 11.76 2.19 -2.10
C LYS A 42 11.35 0.90 -1.38
N PHE A 43 10.71 -0.01 -2.11
CA PHE A 43 10.33 -1.36 -1.67
C PHE A 43 9.55 -1.45 -0.36
N PHE A 44 8.67 -0.50 -0.06
CA PHE A 44 7.71 -0.66 1.02
C PHE A 44 6.36 -0.03 0.65
N CYS A 45 5.31 -0.46 1.32
CA CYS A 45 3.97 0.10 1.20
C CYS A 45 3.28 0.14 2.55
N PHE A 46 2.18 0.89 2.63
CA PHE A 46 1.35 0.94 3.82
C PHE A 46 -0.12 1.14 3.50
N SER A 47 -0.98 0.63 4.38
CA SER A 47 -2.43 0.75 4.31
C SER A 47 -2.91 2.18 4.57
N ASP A 48 -4.18 2.44 4.30
CA ASP A 48 -4.87 3.55 4.97
C ASP A 48 -4.96 3.29 6.48
N VAL A 49 -5.17 4.36 7.25
CA VAL A 49 -5.43 4.25 8.69
C VAL A 49 -6.85 3.71 8.88
N PHE A 50 -7.04 2.78 9.81
CA PHE A 50 -8.36 2.20 10.07
C PHE A 50 -8.61 1.98 11.57
N PRO A 51 -9.83 2.15 12.08
CA PRO A 51 -11.05 2.53 11.34
C PRO A 51 -11.06 4.00 10.86
N THR A 52 -11.85 4.29 9.82
CA THR A 52 -11.89 5.59 9.11
C THR A 52 -12.86 6.62 9.73
N ASN A 53 -13.22 6.45 10.99
CA ASN A 53 -13.94 7.45 11.79
C ASN A 53 -12.97 8.52 12.33
N ASP A 54 -13.49 9.61 12.86
CA ASP A 54 -12.69 10.64 13.53
C ASP A 54 -11.85 10.09 14.68
N TYR A 55 -10.79 10.81 15.04
CA TYR A 55 -9.96 10.44 16.17
C TYR A 55 -10.62 10.91 17.46
N LYS A 56 -10.67 10.00 18.43
CA LYS A 56 -11.03 10.29 19.81
C LYS A 56 -9.86 9.98 20.71
N GLU A 57 -9.68 10.78 21.74
CA GLU A 57 -8.66 10.54 22.76
C GLU A 57 -8.78 9.11 23.32
N GLY A 58 -7.64 8.41 23.37
CA GLY A 58 -7.56 7.01 23.82
C GLY A 58 -8.04 5.97 22.81
N GLU A 59 -8.73 6.37 21.73
CA GLU A 59 -9.18 5.43 20.70
C GLU A 59 -8.00 4.94 19.85
N LYS A 60 -8.00 3.63 19.60
CA LYS A 60 -7.00 2.96 18.80
C LYS A 60 -7.37 3.01 17.33
N LYS A 61 -6.46 3.53 16.51
CA LYS A 61 -6.43 3.27 15.07
C LYS A 61 -5.22 2.44 14.69
N ASN A 62 -5.28 1.81 13.54
CA ASN A 62 -4.29 0.88 13.05
C ASN A 62 -3.75 1.33 11.70
N LEU A 63 -2.48 1.04 11.50
CA LEU A 63 -1.77 1.20 10.24
C LEU A 63 -0.94 -0.06 10.01
N ILE A 64 -0.98 -0.60 8.79
CA ILE A 64 -0.11 -1.72 8.42
C ILE A 64 0.94 -1.22 7.45
N VAL A 65 2.20 -1.49 7.76
CA VAL A 65 3.35 -1.22 6.91
C VAL A 65 3.97 -2.56 6.55
N SER A 66 4.38 -2.70 5.29
CA SER A 66 4.98 -3.91 4.76
C SER A 66 6.17 -3.60 3.86
N SER A 67 7.15 -4.50 3.85
CA SER A 67 8.38 -4.42 3.06
C SER A 67 9.00 -5.82 2.96
N PRO A 68 9.57 -6.20 1.81
CA PRO A 68 10.33 -7.43 1.66
C PRO A 68 11.72 -7.32 2.33
N ASP A 69 12.16 -6.11 2.68
CA ASP A 69 13.34 -5.88 3.50
C ASP A 69 12.99 -6.02 4.98
N LYS A 70 13.41 -7.14 5.57
CA LYS A 70 13.19 -7.43 6.99
C LYS A 70 13.94 -6.46 7.90
N SER A 71 15.10 -5.97 7.49
CA SER A 71 15.89 -5.02 8.28
C SER A 71 15.15 -3.68 8.39
N PHE A 72 14.51 -3.23 7.30
CA PHE A 72 13.63 -2.06 7.30
C PHE A 72 12.46 -2.21 8.28
N ILE A 73 11.79 -3.36 8.31
CA ILE A 73 10.67 -3.60 9.24
C ILE A 73 11.14 -3.65 10.70
N GLN A 74 12.28 -4.30 10.96
CA GLN A 74 12.87 -4.35 12.30
C GLN A 74 13.28 -2.97 12.80
N PHE A 75 13.88 -2.16 11.92
CA PHE A 75 14.25 -0.78 12.21
C PHE A 75 13.03 0.08 12.56
N LEU A 76 11.98 0.05 11.73
CA LEU A 76 10.75 0.78 12.04
C LEU A 76 10.15 0.34 13.38
N ASN A 77 10.09 -0.97 13.63
CA ASN A 77 9.54 -1.51 14.86
C ASN A 77 10.33 -1.08 16.11
N SER A 78 11.64 -0.85 16.01
CA SER A 78 12.47 -0.41 17.14
C SER A 78 12.41 1.10 17.39
N LYS A 79 12.05 1.92 16.38
CA LYS A 79 12.10 3.39 16.47
C LYS A 79 10.75 4.10 16.62
N LEU A 80 9.66 3.46 16.18
CA LEU A 80 8.35 4.13 16.13
C LEU A 80 7.60 4.15 17.47
N CYS A 81 7.84 3.20 18.38
CA CYS A 81 7.13 3.13 19.65
C CYS A 81 7.36 4.36 20.55
N GLY A 82 6.36 4.68 21.38
CA GLY A 82 6.40 5.79 22.33
C GLY A 82 5.53 6.97 21.90
N GLU A 83 5.70 8.11 22.59
CA GLU A 83 4.96 9.34 22.29
C GLU A 83 5.55 10.02 21.04
N LYS A 84 4.70 10.33 20.06
CA LYS A 84 5.07 10.91 18.75
C LYS A 84 4.08 11.99 18.34
N MET A 85 4.57 12.95 17.56
CA MET A 85 3.73 13.96 16.90
C MET A 85 3.52 13.57 15.45
N ILE A 86 2.27 13.52 14.98
CA ILE A 86 1.93 13.30 13.58
C ILE A 86 0.98 14.41 13.14
N ALA A 87 1.39 15.19 12.14
CA ALA A 87 0.65 16.36 11.65
C ALA A 87 0.25 17.39 12.73
N GLY A 88 1.04 17.51 13.81
CA GLY A 88 0.72 18.43 14.92
C GLY A 88 -0.12 17.81 16.03
N HIS A 89 -0.58 16.57 15.88
CA HIS A 89 -1.36 15.87 16.91
C HIS A 89 -0.48 14.89 17.70
N PRO A 90 -0.61 14.82 19.03
CA PRO A 90 0.08 13.85 19.89
C PRO A 90 -0.55 12.46 19.85
N PHE A 91 0.31 11.44 19.70
CA PHE A 91 -0.07 10.03 19.72
C PHE A 91 0.86 9.21 20.60
N LYS A 92 0.29 8.24 21.31
CA LYS A 92 1.04 7.08 21.78
C LYS A 92 1.06 6.01 20.69
N ILE A 93 2.26 5.58 20.32
CA ILE A 93 2.48 4.59 19.27
C ILE A 93 2.91 3.25 19.88
N GLU A 94 2.25 2.18 19.45
CA GLU A 94 2.66 0.80 19.73
C GLU A 94 2.87 0.07 18.40
N ALA A 95 3.96 -0.68 18.25
CA ALA A 95 4.26 -1.41 17.03
C ALA A 95 4.59 -2.88 17.32
N ARG A 96 4.14 -3.76 16.41
CA ARG A 96 4.48 -5.18 16.42
C ARG A 96 4.68 -5.72 15.01
N ILE A 97 5.62 -6.65 14.88
CA ILE A 97 5.83 -7.42 13.64
C ILE A 97 4.81 -8.55 13.59
N ILE A 98 4.14 -8.68 12.45
CA ILE A 98 3.19 -9.77 12.18
C ILE A 98 3.67 -10.57 10.97
N LYS A 99 3.49 -11.89 11.00
CA LYS A 99 3.72 -12.75 9.84
C LYS A 99 2.40 -12.97 9.12
N VAL A 100 2.38 -12.63 7.83
CA VAL A 100 1.20 -12.79 6.99
C VAL A 100 1.42 -13.98 6.07
N PRO A 101 0.59 -15.04 6.12
CA PRO A 101 0.75 -16.20 5.27
C PRO A 101 0.37 -15.85 3.83
N PHE A 102 1.05 -16.47 2.87
CA PHE A 102 0.67 -16.37 1.47
C PHE A 102 -0.79 -16.82 1.26
N LYS A 103 -1.56 -15.99 0.56
CA LYS A 103 -2.90 -16.31 0.04
C LYS A 103 -2.98 -15.83 -1.40
N ARG A 104 -3.96 -16.39 -2.13
CA ARG A 104 -4.17 -16.11 -3.55
C ARG A 104 -5.25 -15.06 -3.83
N ILE A 105 -5.93 -14.58 -2.79
CA ILE A 105 -7.09 -13.68 -2.86
C ILE A 105 -6.78 -12.48 -1.98
N TRP A 106 -6.84 -11.30 -2.57
CA TRP A 106 -6.42 -10.05 -1.93
C TRP A 106 -7.50 -8.98 -2.01
N ILE A 107 -7.53 -8.12 -1.00
CA ILE A 107 -8.31 -6.87 -0.97
C ILE A 107 -7.35 -5.69 -0.87
N THR A 108 -7.68 -4.56 -1.50
CA THR A 108 -6.89 -3.33 -1.32
C THR A 108 -7.11 -2.74 0.07
N GLY A 109 -6.01 -2.52 0.80
CA GLY A 109 -6.00 -1.69 2.02
C GLY A 109 -5.51 -0.26 1.77
N SER A 110 -5.00 0.04 0.57
CA SER A 110 -4.89 1.40 0.03
C SER A 110 -5.02 1.39 -1.51
N PRO A 111 -5.37 2.52 -2.15
CA PRO A 111 -5.71 2.55 -3.57
C PRO A 111 -4.54 2.18 -4.47
N ILE A 112 -4.78 1.36 -5.49
CA ILE A 112 -3.79 1.06 -6.53
C ILE A 112 -3.74 2.22 -7.52
N VAL A 113 -2.56 2.82 -7.67
CA VAL A 113 -2.31 3.95 -8.57
C VAL A 113 -1.46 3.49 -9.74
N LEU A 114 -1.83 3.91 -10.95
CA LEU A 114 -1.06 3.70 -12.17
C LEU A 114 -1.06 4.98 -13.01
N TYR A 115 0.08 5.33 -13.58
CA TYR A 115 0.17 6.33 -14.62
C TYR A 115 -0.38 5.77 -15.93
N LYS A 116 -1.27 6.55 -16.56
CA LYS A 116 -1.56 6.43 -18.00
C LYS A 116 -0.44 7.06 -18.81
N ASP A 117 0.02 8.24 -18.36
CA ASP A 117 1.17 8.94 -18.90
C ASP A 117 1.96 9.58 -17.74
N ASN A 118 3.15 9.05 -17.48
CA ASN A 118 4.00 9.53 -16.39
C ASN A 118 4.69 10.86 -16.70
N LYS A 119 4.89 11.21 -17.98
CA LYS A 119 5.55 12.46 -18.39
C LYS A 119 4.64 13.65 -18.10
N ASN A 120 3.35 13.48 -18.40
CA ASN A 120 2.32 14.49 -18.19
C ASN A 120 1.59 14.36 -16.84
N ASN A 121 2.06 13.47 -15.94
CA ASN A 121 1.43 13.16 -14.65
C ASN A 121 -0.07 12.78 -14.74
N ILE A 122 -0.46 12.09 -15.81
CA ILE A 122 -1.83 11.63 -16.01
C ILE A 122 -1.98 10.24 -15.39
N TYR A 123 -2.83 10.14 -14.38
CA TYR A 123 -3.19 8.87 -13.74
C TYR A 123 -4.29 8.17 -14.52
N TYR A 124 -4.20 6.85 -14.61
CA TYR A 124 -5.25 6.00 -15.19
C TYR A 124 -6.54 6.14 -14.38
N SER A 125 -7.67 6.27 -15.08
CA SER A 125 -9.00 6.36 -14.50
C SER A 125 -9.91 5.35 -15.19
N PHE A 126 -10.58 4.51 -14.41
CA PHE A 126 -11.60 3.60 -14.90
C PHE A 126 -12.81 4.33 -15.46
N GLU A 127 -13.16 5.49 -14.92
CA GLU A 127 -14.27 6.30 -15.41
C GLU A 127 -13.98 6.89 -16.80
N ARG A 128 -12.75 7.42 -16.97
CA ARG A 128 -12.32 8.06 -18.22
C ARG A 128 -11.87 7.06 -19.27
N ASP A 129 -10.99 6.12 -18.91
CA ASP A 129 -10.24 5.31 -19.86
C ASP A 129 -10.93 3.98 -20.18
N LYS A 130 -11.70 3.41 -19.22
CA LYS A 130 -12.50 2.18 -19.38
C LYS A 130 -11.75 0.97 -19.96
N ASP A 131 -10.46 0.82 -19.64
CA ASP A 131 -9.56 -0.16 -20.24
C ASP A 131 -8.94 -1.10 -19.18
N LEU A 132 -9.65 -2.19 -18.89
CA LEU A 132 -9.20 -3.20 -17.94
C LEU A 132 -7.92 -3.90 -18.40
N LEU A 133 -7.71 -4.07 -19.70
CA LEU A 133 -6.52 -4.74 -20.24
C LEU A 133 -5.28 -3.87 -19.99
N PHE A 134 -5.37 -2.56 -20.25
CA PHE A 134 -4.30 -1.62 -19.89
C PHE A 134 -3.98 -1.68 -18.40
N PHE A 135 -4.99 -1.73 -17.53
CA PHE A 135 -4.77 -1.86 -16.09
C PHE A 135 -4.00 -3.14 -15.74
N LEU A 136 -4.42 -4.29 -16.28
CA LEU A 136 -3.80 -5.59 -16.02
C LEU A 136 -2.37 -5.70 -16.59
N ASP A 137 -2.09 -5.12 -17.75
CA ASP A 137 -0.75 -5.12 -18.31
C ASP A 137 0.16 -4.15 -17.55
N ARG A 138 -0.34 -2.95 -17.22
CA ARG A 138 0.45 -1.95 -16.51
C ARG A 138 0.81 -2.38 -15.08
N ILE A 139 -0.12 -3.02 -14.37
CA ILE A 139 0.14 -3.56 -13.03
C ILE A 139 1.13 -4.74 -13.09
N LYS A 140 1.02 -5.61 -14.11
CA LYS A 140 1.95 -6.72 -14.37
C LYS A 140 3.36 -6.21 -14.66
N ASP A 141 3.49 -5.25 -15.55
CA ASP A 141 4.77 -4.64 -15.91
C ASP A 141 5.43 -3.97 -14.70
N ASN A 142 4.66 -3.22 -13.91
CA ASN A 142 5.15 -2.61 -12.69
C ASN A 142 5.61 -3.67 -11.67
N ALA A 143 4.82 -4.72 -11.46
CA ALA A 143 5.12 -5.81 -10.54
C ALA A 143 6.42 -6.53 -10.91
N LEU A 144 6.59 -6.90 -12.19
CA LEU A 144 7.80 -7.54 -12.70
C LEU A 144 9.03 -6.63 -12.56
N LYS A 145 8.92 -5.34 -12.93
CA LYS A 145 10.01 -4.38 -12.77
C LYS A 145 10.45 -4.22 -11.31
N LYS A 146 9.50 -4.16 -10.37
CA LYS A 146 9.81 -4.12 -8.92
C LYS A 146 10.53 -5.37 -8.45
N TYR A 147 9.99 -6.53 -8.81
CA TYR A 147 10.54 -7.81 -8.40
C TYR A 147 11.96 -8.01 -8.92
N ASN A 148 12.16 -7.78 -10.22
CA ASN A 148 13.45 -7.92 -10.89
C ASN A 148 14.47 -6.92 -10.34
N ALA A 149 14.07 -5.68 -10.05
CA ALA A 149 14.95 -4.69 -9.43
C ALA A 149 15.33 -5.05 -7.98
N PHE A 150 14.43 -5.66 -7.21
CA PHE A 150 14.71 -6.02 -5.81
C PHE A 150 15.60 -7.26 -5.69
N TYR A 151 15.30 -8.31 -6.44
CA TYR A 151 16.03 -9.58 -6.38
C TYR A 151 17.20 -9.67 -7.34
N ASN A 152 17.38 -8.67 -8.21
CA ASN A 152 18.33 -8.72 -9.34
C ASN A 152 18.12 -9.97 -10.21
N GLU A 153 16.85 -10.25 -10.52
CA GLU A 153 16.39 -11.39 -11.33
C GLU A 153 15.78 -10.91 -12.66
N ASN A 154 15.53 -11.84 -13.59
CA ASN A 154 14.83 -11.57 -14.85
C ASN A 154 13.57 -12.43 -14.98
N LEU A 155 12.68 -12.33 -13.99
CA LEU A 155 11.41 -13.03 -14.00
C LEU A 155 10.51 -12.49 -15.11
N THR A 156 9.86 -13.40 -15.83
CA THR A 156 8.73 -13.13 -16.73
C THR A 156 7.49 -13.85 -16.22
N LEU A 157 6.32 -13.29 -16.51
CA LEU A 157 5.03 -13.89 -16.17
C LEU A 157 4.22 -14.09 -17.44
N GLU A 158 3.89 -15.34 -17.74
CA GLU A 158 2.96 -15.68 -18.82
C GLU A 158 1.52 -15.42 -18.37
N GLY A 159 0.71 -14.87 -19.29
CA GLY A 159 -0.70 -14.56 -19.06
C GLY A 159 -0.95 -13.35 -18.15
N SER A 160 -2.15 -13.33 -17.56
CA SER A 160 -2.59 -12.25 -16.67
C SER A 160 -2.04 -12.43 -15.25
N ILE A 161 -1.75 -11.30 -14.59
CA ILE A 161 -1.35 -11.26 -13.17
C ILE A 161 -2.49 -11.63 -12.21
N PHE A 162 -3.75 -11.50 -12.65
CA PHE A 162 -4.94 -11.91 -11.92
C PHE A 162 -5.95 -12.56 -12.85
N ASP A 163 -6.65 -13.57 -12.33
CA ASP A 163 -7.65 -14.34 -13.06
C ASP A 163 -9.08 -13.89 -12.71
N LYS A 164 -9.30 -13.43 -11.47
CA LYS A 164 -10.59 -12.91 -11.00
C LYS A 164 -10.41 -11.57 -10.30
N LEU A 165 -11.28 -10.62 -10.66
CA LEU A 165 -11.26 -9.27 -10.11
C LEU A 165 -12.67 -8.82 -9.74
N VAL A 166 -12.82 -8.17 -8.59
CA VAL A 166 -14.05 -7.50 -8.18
C VAL A 166 -13.69 -6.05 -7.84
N PHE A 167 -14.00 -5.15 -8.77
CA PHE A 167 -13.81 -3.72 -8.59
C PHE A 167 -14.67 -3.20 -7.44
N ASN A 168 -14.13 -2.30 -6.63
CA ASN A 168 -14.88 -1.63 -5.57
C ASN A 168 -15.31 -0.23 -6.00
N LYS A 169 -14.32 0.65 -6.22
CA LYS A 169 -14.52 2.04 -6.58
C LYS A 169 -13.23 2.68 -7.07
N GLU A 170 -13.38 3.73 -7.86
CA GLU A 170 -12.32 4.70 -8.10
C GLU A 170 -12.28 5.70 -6.93
N VAL A 171 -11.10 6.21 -6.62
CA VAL A 171 -10.92 7.28 -5.64
C VAL A 171 -10.02 8.37 -6.21
N VAL A 172 -10.35 9.60 -5.85
CA VAL A 172 -9.60 10.80 -6.19
C VAL A 172 -9.02 11.35 -4.89
N ILE A 173 -7.71 11.48 -4.82
CA ILE A 173 -6.99 11.95 -3.64
C ILE A 173 -6.27 13.25 -4.01
N ASN A 174 -6.73 14.34 -3.40
CA ASN A 174 -6.06 15.63 -3.48
C ASN A 174 -4.85 15.61 -2.57
N THR A 175 -3.71 16.07 -3.08
CA THR A 175 -2.49 16.16 -2.32
C THR A 175 -1.73 17.42 -2.70
N ILE A 176 -1.01 17.98 -1.72
CA ILE A 176 -0.26 19.21 -1.89
C ILE A 176 1.22 18.85 -1.88
N LYS A 177 1.95 19.24 -2.92
CA LYS A 177 3.40 19.11 -2.96
C LYS A 177 4.03 20.44 -3.35
N ARG A 178 4.86 20.98 -2.46
CA ARG A 178 5.55 22.28 -2.64
C ARG A 178 4.56 23.42 -2.98
N GLY A 179 3.41 23.44 -2.32
CA GLY A 179 2.36 24.45 -2.54
C GLY A 179 1.46 24.21 -3.75
N ASN A 180 1.74 23.20 -4.60
CA ASN A 180 0.88 22.86 -5.73
C ASN A 180 -0.06 21.70 -5.36
N GLU A 181 -1.35 21.91 -5.55
CA GLU A 181 -2.35 20.85 -5.51
C GLU A 181 -2.22 19.97 -6.74
N PHE A 182 -2.20 18.66 -6.54
CA PHE A 182 -2.30 17.69 -7.62
C PHE A 182 -3.21 16.54 -7.20
N ILE A 183 -3.87 15.98 -8.20
CA ILE A 183 -4.82 14.89 -8.04
C ILE A 183 -4.12 13.57 -8.31
N ILE A 184 -4.30 12.61 -7.41
CA ILE A 184 -3.94 11.20 -7.63
C ILE A 184 -5.23 10.41 -7.79
N ILE A 185 -5.35 9.69 -8.91
CA ILE A 185 -6.46 8.75 -9.15
C ILE A 185 -5.97 7.35 -8.81
N GLY A 186 -6.77 6.61 -8.04
CA GLY A 186 -6.49 5.23 -7.67
C GLY A 186 -7.74 4.36 -7.66
N SER A 187 -7.53 3.05 -7.66
CA SER A 187 -8.60 2.06 -7.67
C SER A 187 -8.58 1.19 -6.41
N MET A 188 -9.76 0.94 -5.85
CA MET A 188 -9.98 0.00 -4.76
C MET A 188 -10.64 -1.26 -5.31
N TRP A 189 -10.26 -2.41 -4.74
CA TRP A 189 -10.71 -3.72 -5.19
C TRP A 189 -11.14 -4.56 -3.99
N LYS A 190 -12.30 -5.23 -4.11
CA LYS A 190 -12.80 -6.20 -3.12
C LYS A 190 -12.16 -7.57 -3.28
N ASN A 191 -11.77 -7.91 -4.52
CA ASN A 191 -11.10 -9.14 -4.86
C ASN A 191 -10.08 -8.91 -5.97
N LEU A 192 -8.85 -9.34 -5.74
CA LEU A 192 -7.81 -9.58 -6.73
C LEU A 192 -7.30 -11.00 -6.48
N GLU A 193 -7.57 -11.90 -7.42
CA GLU A 193 -7.32 -13.33 -7.23
C GLU A 193 -6.53 -13.93 -8.39
N LYS A 194 -5.55 -14.75 -8.04
CA LYS A 194 -4.82 -15.64 -8.95
C LYS A 194 -5.16 -17.08 -8.60
N GLU A 195 -5.93 -17.78 -9.43
CA GLU A 195 -6.50 -19.09 -9.12
C GLU A 195 -5.40 -20.12 -8.82
N TYR A 196 -4.38 -20.14 -9.68
CA TYR A 196 -3.21 -21.01 -9.56
C TYR A 196 -1.92 -20.20 -9.49
N VAL A 197 -1.12 -20.47 -8.46
CA VAL A 197 0.22 -19.91 -8.30
C VAL A 197 1.19 -21.08 -8.16
N SER A 198 2.01 -21.29 -9.19
CA SER A 198 3.07 -22.30 -9.16
C SER A 198 4.09 -21.99 -8.07
N GLN A 199 4.88 -22.98 -7.69
CA GLN A 199 5.93 -22.79 -6.68
C GLN A 199 6.94 -21.71 -7.12
N ASN A 200 7.24 -21.61 -8.41
CA ASN A 200 8.15 -20.60 -8.98
C ASN A 200 7.60 -19.17 -8.82
N TYR A 201 6.28 -18.99 -8.94
CA TYR A 201 5.66 -17.67 -8.79
C TYR A 201 5.27 -17.34 -7.35
N LYS A 202 5.32 -18.30 -6.42
CA LYS A 202 4.96 -18.04 -5.01
C LYS A 202 5.85 -16.96 -4.38
N LYS A 203 7.14 -16.93 -4.72
CA LYS A 203 8.08 -15.87 -4.30
C LYS A 203 7.65 -14.50 -4.84
N PHE A 204 7.30 -14.44 -6.13
CA PHE A 204 6.81 -13.23 -6.78
C PHE A 204 5.52 -12.69 -6.15
N TYR A 205 4.48 -13.50 -6.00
CA TYR A 205 3.22 -13.02 -5.41
C TYR A 205 3.36 -12.68 -3.92
N SER A 206 4.22 -13.39 -3.17
CA SER A 206 4.54 -13.01 -1.78
C SER A 206 5.23 -11.65 -1.71
N PHE A 207 6.17 -11.38 -2.62
CA PHE A 207 6.83 -10.08 -2.73
C PHE A 207 5.84 -8.94 -3.05
N LEU A 208 4.80 -9.19 -3.85
CA LEU A 208 3.75 -8.18 -4.10
C LEU A 208 2.89 -7.90 -2.87
N MET A 209 2.65 -8.90 -2.01
CA MET A 209 2.01 -8.67 -0.72
C MET A 209 2.86 -7.79 0.21
N GLU A 210 4.18 -7.77 0.00
CA GLU A 210 5.11 -6.99 0.82
C GLU A 210 5.35 -5.58 0.26
N THR A 211 5.45 -5.45 -1.07
CA THR A 211 5.75 -4.17 -1.75
C THR A 211 4.52 -3.40 -2.21
N GLY A 212 3.35 -4.04 -2.24
CA GLY A 212 2.13 -3.48 -2.80
C GLY A 212 2.08 -3.54 -4.32
N LEU A 213 0.92 -3.22 -4.87
CA LEU A 213 0.65 -3.21 -6.30
C LEU A 213 0.75 -1.81 -6.91
N GLY A 214 1.04 -1.74 -8.20
CA GLY A 214 1.12 -0.47 -8.92
C GLY A 214 2.21 0.47 -8.41
N GLU A 215 1.97 1.77 -8.55
CA GLU A 215 2.96 2.82 -8.36
C GLU A 215 2.70 3.62 -7.06
N LYS A 216 3.66 4.47 -6.69
CA LYS A 216 3.60 5.32 -5.48
C LYS A 216 3.47 4.54 -4.16
N ASN A 217 3.98 3.30 -4.10
CA ASN A 217 3.83 2.45 -2.92
C ASN A 217 4.33 3.09 -1.61
N SER A 218 5.50 3.72 -1.66
CA SER A 218 6.10 4.42 -0.51
C SER A 218 5.42 5.74 -0.13
N MET A 219 4.37 6.14 -0.86
CA MET A 219 3.47 7.25 -0.55
C MET A 219 2.10 6.77 -0.04
N GLY A 220 1.96 5.47 0.27
CA GLY A 220 0.74 4.92 0.89
C GLY A 220 -0.29 4.42 -0.10
N PHE A 221 0.16 3.88 -1.23
CA PHE A 221 -0.70 3.36 -2.29
C PHE A 221 -0.40 1.89 -2.60
N GLY A 222 -1.41 1.19 -3.08
CA GLY A 222 -1.33 -0.18 -3.57
C GLY A 222 -1.12 -1.25 -2.49
N PHE A 223 -1.28 -0.90 -1.21
CA PHE A 223 -1.23 -1.91 -0.16
C PHE A 223 -2.38 -2.89 -0.33
N ILE A 224 -2.06 -4.18 -0.21
CA ILE A 224 -3.02 -5.27 -0.30
C ILE A 224 -2.96 -6.13 0.95
N ASN A 225 -4.10 -6.67 1.34
CA ASN A 225 -4.21 -7.60 2.46
C ASN A 225 -4.81 -8.92 1.96
N PRO A 226 -4.22 -10.07 2.33
CA PRO A 226 -4.83 -11.35 1.99
C PRO A 226 -6.14 -11.58 2.75
N ILE A 227 -7.12 -12.12 2.04
CA ILE A 227 -8.40 -12.52 2.60
C ILE A 227 -8.62 -14.03 2.43
N LYS A 228 -9.51 -14.59 3.25
CA LYS A 228 -9.95 -15.97 3.05
C LYS A 228 -10.86 -16.01 1.83
N SER A 229 -10.80 -17.10 1.07
CA SER A 229 -11.86 -17.40 0.10
C SER A 229 -13.17 -17.49 0.88
N CYS A 230 -14.12 -16.60 0.57
CA CYS A 230 -15.50 -16.83 0.95
C CYS A 230 -15.93 -18.08 0.19
N LYS A 231 -15.91 -19.25 0.85
CA LYS A 231 -16.78 -20.34 0.42
C LYS A 231 -18.18 -19.76 0.57
N ASN A 232 -18.77 -19.29 -0.54
CA ASN A 232 -20.22 -19.13 -0.58
C ASN A 232 -20.76 -20.53 -0.29
N LYS A 233 -21.19 -20.76 0.96
CA LYS A 233 -22.19 -21.80 1.21
C LYS A 233 -23.37 -21.35 0.38
N ILE A 234 -23.61 -22.03 -0.73
CA ILE A 234 -24.92 -22.00 -1.37
C ILE A 234 -25.87 -22.51 -0.27
N PRO A 235 -26.77 -21.68 0.28
CA PRO A 235 -27.81 -22.19 1.15
C PRO A 235 -28.80 -22.93 0.25
N GLY A 236 -28.88 -24.25 0.38
CA GLY A 236 -29.86 -25.08 -0.32
C GLY A 236 -29.30 -25.90 -1.47
N ALA A 237 -28.80 -27.08 -1.12
CA ALA A 237 -29.13 -28.33 -1.79
C ALA A 237 -29.50 -29.33 -0.69
#